data_AF-A0A7X7XUN1-F1
#
_entry.id   AF-A0A7X7XUN1-F1
#
_cell.length_a   1.000
_cell.length_b   1.000
_cell.length_c   1.000
_cell.angle_alpha   90.00
_cell.angle_beta   90.00
_cell.angle_gamma   90.00
#
_symmetry.space_group_name_H-M   'P 1'
#
loop_
_entity.id
_entity.type
_entity.pdbx_description
1 polymer ?
#
loop_
_entity_poly.entity_id
_entity_poly.type
_entity_poly.pdbx_seq_one_letter_code
_entity_poly.pdbx_strand_id
1 'polypeptide(L)'
;MGDSIRDEQLIARAINGEARGEPYEGQVAVGAVILNRVKDPRFPNTIAGVIYQPSAFTAVTDGQINVPIDPNSTVLKAARDALNGWDPTNGCVYYWNPETATSKWIWSRTIVKKIGKHNFGK
;
A
#
# COMPACT_ATOMS: atom_id res chain seq x y z
N MET A 1 6.92 7.97 -20.53
CA MET A 1 5.57 7.35 -20.64
C MET A 1 5.55 5.86 -20.29
N GLY A 2 6.68 5.13 -20.34
CA GLY A 2 6.71 3.69 -19.99
C GLY A 2 6.74 3.36 -18.50
N ASP A 3 7.34 4.23 -17.66
CA ASP A 3 7.51 3.94 -16.22
C ASP A 3 6.22 4.11 -15.41
N SER A 4 5.39 5.11 -15.74
CA SER A 4 4.14 5.37 -15.03
C SER A 4 3.12 4.21 -15.12
N ILE A 5 3.04 3.53 -16.27
CA ILE A 5 2.15 2.36 -16.45
C ILE A 5 2.67 1.15 -15.66
N ARG A 6 3.99 0.98 -15.59
CA ARG A 6 4.62 -0.09 -14.81
C ARG A 6 4.42 0.12 -13.32
N ASP A 7 4.61 1.35 -12.85
CA ASP A 7 4.41 1.74 -11.46
C ASP A 7 2.94 1.61 -11.03
N GLU A 8 1.99 2.06 -11.86
CA GLU A 8 0.56 1.90 -11.60
C GLU A 8 0.18 0.41 -11.40
N GLN A 9 0.62 -0.46 -12.31
CA GLN A 9 0.37 -1.89 -12.21
C GLN A 9 1.06 -2.50 -10.99
N LEU A 10 2.29 -2.09 -10.68
CA LEU A 10 3.02 -2.62 -9.54
C LEU A 10 2.36 -2.24 -8.21
N ILE A 11 1.94 -0.98 -8.07
CA ILE A 11 1.16 -0.51 -6.91
C ILE A 11 -0.17 -1.26 -6.83
N ALA A 12 -0.89 -1.42 -7.95
CA ALA A 12 -2.17 -2.10 -7.95
C ALA A 12 -2.07 -3.57 -7.49
N ARG A 13 -1.00 -4.27 -7.86
CA ARG A 13 -0.72 -5.64 -7.41
C ARG A 13 -0.43 -5.70 -5.91
N ALA A 14 0.33 -4.75 -5.39
CA ALA A 14 0.55 -4.61 -3.96
C ALA A 14 -0.78 -4.34 -3.22
N ILE A 15 -1.57 -3.36 -3.67
CA ILE A 15 -2.90 -3.07 -3.12
C ILE A 15 -3.81 -4.30 -3.16
N ASN A 16 -3.77 -5.10 -4.23
CA ASN A 16 -4.58 -6.30 -4.36
C ASN A 16 -4.25 -7.36 -3.30
N GLY A 17 -2.97 -7.52 -2.92
CA GLY A 17 -2.58 -8.43 -1.84
C GLY A 17 -3.05 -7.93 -0.47
N GLU A 18 -2.98 -6.62 -0.25
CA GLU A 18 -3.16 -6.05 1.09
C GLU A 18 -4.60 -5.62 1.40
N ALA A 19 -5.35 -5.16 0.39
CA ALA A 19 -6.61 -4.44 0.59
C ALA A 19 -7.72 -4.89 -0.37
N ARG A 20 -7.57 -6.03 -1.04
CA ARG A 20 -8.69 -6.61 -1.80
C ARG A 20 -9.84 -6.95 -0.84
N GLY A 21 -11.01 -6.39 -1.11
CA GLY A 21 -12.20 -6.54 -0.26
C GLY A 21 -12.33 -5.49 0.84
N GLU A 22 -11.33 -4.62 1.02
CA GLU A 22 -11.47 -3.42 1.84
C GLU A 22 -12.30 -2.35 1.11
N PRO A 23 -12.89 -1.38 1.84
CA PRO A 23 -13.50 -0.20 1.24
C PRO A 23 -12.53 0.49 0.27
N TYR A 24 -13.05 1.16 -0.76
CA TYR A 24 -12.23 1.82 -1.77
C TYR A 24 -11.21 2.79 -1.17
N GLU A 25 -11.60 3.56 -0.15
CA GLU A 25 -10.69 4.43 0.60
C GLU A 25 -9.51 3.66 1.22
N GLY A 26 -9.74 2.44 1.69
CA GLY A 26 -8.69 1.56 2.23
C GLY A 26 -7.72 1.05 1.16
N GLN A 27 -8.22 0.82 -0.06
CA GLN A 27 -7.36 0.47 -1.20
C GLN A 27 -6.46 1.66 -1.58
N VAL A 28 -7.02 2.87 -1.65
CA VAL A 28 -6.25 4.10 -1.90
C VAL A 28 -5.25 4.33 -0.76
N ALA A 29 -5.63 4.07 0.49
CA ALA A 29 -4.78 4.23 1.66
C ALA A 29 -3.49 3.40 1.59
N VAL A 30 -3.57 2.13 1.14
CA VAL A 30 -2.36 1.30 0.94
C VAL A 30 -1.48 1.86 -0.18
N GLY A 31 -2.08 2.31 -1.29
CA GLY A 31 -1.35 3.00 -2.36
C GLY A 31 -0.62 4.25 -1.87
N ALA A 32 -1.29 5.06 -1.05
CA ALA A 32 -0.71 6.26 -0.45
C ALA A 32 0.45 5.93 0.50
N VAL A 33 0.35 4.87 1.32
CA VAL A 33 1.46 4.40 2.18
C VAL A 33 2.70 4.06 1.35
N ILE A 34 2.55 3.39 0.19
CA ILE A 34 3.68 3.10 -0.71
C ILE A 34 4.37 4.41 -1.13
N LEU A 35 3.59 5.39 -1.59
CA LEU A 35 4.11 6.68 -2.06
C LEU A 35 4.70 7.51 -0.91
N ASN A 36 4.15 7.40 0.30
CA ASN A 36 4.68 8.05 1.49
C ASN A 36 6.03 7.45 1.89
N ARG A 37 6.19 6.12 1.80
CA ARG A 37 7.48 5.45 2.01
C ARG A 37 8.51 5.92 0.99
N VAL A 38 8.16 6.04 -0.29
CA VAL A 38 9.08 6.56 -1.33
C VAL A 38 9.61 7.95 -0.99
N LYS A 39 8.82 8.78 -0.31
CA LYS A 39 9.19 10.15 0.11
C LYS A 39 9.90 10.21 1.47
N ASP A 40 9.90 9.12 2.24
CA ASP A 40 10.42 9.09 3.60
C ASP A 40 11.85 8.53 3.61
N PRO A 41 12.84 9.24 4.18
CA PRO A 41 14.24 8.84 4.15
C PRO A 41 14.55 7.53 4.88
N ARG A 42 13.61 6.98 5.67
CA ARG A 42 13.73 5.68 6.34
C ARG A 42 13.52 4.50 5.37
N PHE A 43 13.03 4.75 4.16
CA PHE A 43 12.66 3.73 3.19
C PHE A 43 13.38 3.96 1.84
N PRO A 44 13.36 2.96 0.93
CA PRO A 44 13.85 3.14 -0.43
C PRO A 44 13.09 4.25 -1.16
N ASN A 45 13.79 4.96 -2.03
CA ASN A 45 13.26 6.11 -2.78
C ASN A 45 12.66 5.76 -4.14
N THR A 46 12.30 4.48 -4.36
CA THR A 46 11.62 4.02 -5.59
C THR A 46 10.44 3.12 -5.23
N ILE A 47 9.39 3.14 -6.06
CA ILE A 47 8.19 2.32 -5.85
C ILE A 47 8.54 0.83 -5.78
N ALA A 48 9.33 0.35 -6.73
CA ALA A 48 9.83 -1.02 -6.72
C ALA A 48 10.67 -1.30 -5.46
N GLY A 49 11.58 -0.39 -5.08
CA GLY A 49 12.38 -0.55 -3.87
C GLY A 49 11.54 -0.71 -2.61
N VAL A 50 10.46 0.06 -2.46
CA VAL A 50 9.51 -0.05 -1.35
C VAL A 50 8.73 -1.36 -1.39
N ILE A 51 8.19 -1.73 -2.55
CA ILE A 51 7.35 -2.92 -2.71
C ILE A 51 8.13 -4.21 -2.48
N TYR A 52 9.37 -4.28 -2.95
CA TYR A 52 10.22 -5.46 -2.81
C TYR A 52 11.01 -5.52 -1.50
N GLN A 53 10.77 -4.62 -0.53
CA GLN A 53 11.34 -4.79 0.80
C GLN A 53 10.88 -6.13 1.41
N PRO A 54 11.79 -6.89 2.06
CA PRO A 54 11.44 -8.18 2.65
C PRO A 54 10.22 -8.08 3.57
N SER A 55 9.21 -8.92 3.30
CA SER A 55 7.97 -9.01 4.09
C SER A 55 7.15 -7.72 4.18
N ALA A 56 7.38 -6.73 3.31
CA ALA A 56 6.61 -5.48 3.31
C ALA A 56 5.21 -5.63 2.71
N PHE A 57 5.05 -6.51 1.72
CA PHE A 57 3.79 -6.77 1.01
C PHE A 57 3.62 -8.29 0.75
N THR A 58 2.47 -8.82 1.13
CA THR A 58 2.09 -10.23 0.95
C THR A 58 2.11 -10.65 -0.51
N ALA A 59 1.70 -9.76 -1.42
CA ALA A 59 1.69 -10.01 -2.87
C ALA A 59 3.07 -10.42 -3.42
N VAL A 60 4.17 -9.97 -2.82
CA VAL A 60 5.52 -10.39 -3.20
C VAL A 60 5.79 -11.81 -2.73
N THR A 61 5.50 -12.09 -1.46
CA THR A 61 5.74 -13.41 -0.83
C THR A 61 4.88 -14.50 -1.47
N ASP A 62 3.64 -14.18 -1.85
CA ASP A 62 2.68 -15.10 -2.44
C ASP A 62 2.82 -15.22 -3.98
N GLY A 63 3.81 -14.55 -4.58
CA GLY A 63 4.08 -14.56 -6.02
C GLY A 63 3.06 -13.80 -6.89
N GLN A 64 2.03 -13.20 -6.28
CA GLN A 64 0.98 -12.44 -6.97
C GLN A 64 1.47 -11.12 -7.58
N ILE A 65 2.66 -10.63 -7.20
CA ILE A 65 3.25 -9.39 -7.73
C ILE A 65 3.54 -9.43 -9.24
N ASN A 66 3.52 -10.62 -9.86
CA ASN A 66 3.71 -10.80 -11.30
C ASN A 66 2.40 -10.96 -12.07
N VAL A 67 1.26 -11.02 -11.39
CA VAL A 67 -0.05 -11.24 -12.03
C VAL A 67 -0.62 -9.90 -12.51
N PRO A 68 -0.97 -9.76 -13.81
CA PRO A 68 -1.60 -8.54 -14.31
C PRO A 68 -2.93 -8.26 -13.60
N ILE A 69 -3.17 -6.99 -13.29
CA ILE A 69 -4.43 -6.54 -12.70
C ILE A 69 -5.34 -6.03 -13.81
N ASP A 70 -6.61 -6.45 -13.78
CA ASP A 70 -7.65 -6.00 -14.71
C ASP A 70 -7.71 -4.45 -14.75
N PRO A 71 -7.67 -3.82 -15.93
CA PRO A 71 -7.82 -2.39 -16.13
C PRO A 71 -9.03 -1.74 -15.44
N ASN A 72 -10.12 -2.50 -15.25
CA ASN A 72 -11.37 -2.05 -14.64
C ASN A 72 -11.47 -2.37 -13.14
N SER A 73 -10.44 -2.99 -12.54
CA SER A 73 -10.45 -3.32 -11.12
C SER A 73 -10.40 -2.08 -10.23
N THR A 74 -11.00 -2.19 -9.04
CA THR A 74 -10.97 -1.10 -8.05
C THR A 74 -9.55 -0.81 -7.57
N VAL A 75 -8.69 -1.83 -7.47
CA VAL A 75 -7.31 -1.68 -6.98
C VAL A 75 -6.41 -0.95 -7.98
N LEU A 76 -6.61 -1.12 -9.29
CA LEU A 76 -5.90 -0.32 -10.30
C LEU A 76 -6.37 1.14 -10.28
N LYS A 77 -7.69 1.35 -10.15
CA LYS A 77 -8.23 2.70 -9.97
C LYS A 77 -7.68 3.37 -8.71
N ALA A 78 -7.58 2.63 -7.61
CA ALA A 78 -7.03 3.13 -6.35
C ALA A 78 -5.53 3.47 -6.47
N ALA A 79 -4.75 2.66 -7.19
CA ALA A 79 -3.35 2.96 -7.49
C ALA A 79 -3.21 4.29 -8.26
N ARG A 80 -4.06 4.50 -9.27
CA ARG A 80 -4.09 5.74 -10.05
C ARG A 80 -4.46 6.95 -9.21
N ASP A 81 -5.47 6.81 -8.35
CA ASP A 81 -5.91 7.89 -7.46
C ASP A 81 -4.84 8.26 -6.43
N ALA A 82 -4.12 7.28 -5.87
CA ALA A 82 -2.98 7.54 -5.01
C ALA A 82 -1.83 8.24 -5.76
N LEU A 83 -1.49 7.79 -6.97
CA LEU A 83 -0.49 8.43 -7.84
C LEU A 83 -0.85 9.87 -8.18
N ASN A 84 -2.15 10.17 -8.34
CA ASN A 84 -2.67 11.51 -8.55
C ASN A 84 -2.72 12.37 -7.27
N GLY A 85 -2.25 11.83 -6.14
CA GLY A 85 -2.04 12.58 -4.90
C GLY A 85 -3.12 12.40 -3.83
N TRP A 86 -4.10 11.51 -4.03
CA TRP A 86 -5.05 11.23 -2.96
C TRP A 86 -4.41 10.37 -1.86
N ASP A 87 -4.23 10.96 -0.68
CA ASP A 87 -3.81 10.26 0.54
C ASP A 87 -4.85 10.38 1.67
N PRO A 88 -5.69 9.35 1.89
CA PRO A 88 -6.66 9.35 2.98
C PRO A 88 -6.05 9.06 4.37
N THR A 89 -4.74 8.80 4.44
CA THR A 89 -4.03 8.38 5.68
C THR A 89 -3.32 9.53 6.39
N ASN A 90 -3.26 10.73 5.80
CA ASN A 90 -2.52 11.88 6.32
C ASN A 90 -1.00 11.62 6.48
N GLY A 91 -0.39 11.00 5.46
CA GLY A 91 1.05 10.76 5.41
C GLY A 91 1.53 9.54 6.19
N CYS A 92 0.66 8.56 6.49
CA CYS A 92 1.09 7.37 7.21
C CYS A 92 2.05 6.52 6.36
N VAL A 93 2.97 5.82 7.04
CA VAL A 93 3.95 4.91 6.43
C VAL A 93 3.81 3.47 6.91
N TYR A 94 2.96 3.23 7.91
CA TYR A 94 2.65 1.91 8.44
C TYR A 94 1.14 1.68 8.45
N TYR A 95 0.74 0.42 8.28
CA TYR A 95 -0.60 -0.05 8.54
C TYR A 95 -0.56 -1.47 9.12
N TRP A 96 -1.60 -1.86 9.84
CA TRP A 96 -1.76 -3.21 10.37
C TRP A 96 -3.22 -3.53 10.65
N ASN A 97 -3.58 -4.81 10.56
CA ASN A 97 -4.88 -5.28 11.03
C ASN A 97 -4.79 -5.57 12.55
N PRO A 98 -5.54 -4.84 13.41
CA PRO A 98 -5.48 -5.02 14.85
C PRO A 98 -5.97 -6.40 15.33
N GLU A 99 -6.71 -7.14 14.50
CA GLU A 99 -7.22 -8.48 14.82
C GLU A 99 -6.16 -9.57 14.61
N THR A 100 -5.16 -9.34 13.74
CA THR A 100 -4.17 -10.36 13.35
C THR A 100 -2.73 -9.96 13.63
N ALA A 101 -2.44 -8.67 13.89
CA ALA A 101 -1.09 -8.18 14.10
C ALA A 101 -0.47 -8.67 15.42
N THR A 102 0.59 -9.47 15.33
CA THR A 102 1.30 -10.04 16.48
C THR A 102 2.57 -9.28 16.86
N SER A 103 3.08 -8.38 16.00
CA SER A 103 4.31 -7.64 16.25
C SER A 103 4.15 -6.63 17.39
N LYS A 104 4.84 -6.81 18.51
CA LYS A 104 4.79 -5.84 19.63
C LYS A 104 5.23 -4.43 19.23
N TRP A 105 6.16 -4.33 18.27
CA TRP A 105 6.66 -3.04 17.81
C TRP A 105 5.58 -2.21 17.09
N ILE A 106 4.70 -2.83 16.29
CA ILE A 106 3.67 -2.06 15.56
C ILE A 106 2.68 -1.39 16.50
N TRP A 107 2.41 -2.01 17.65
CA TRP A 107 1.56 -1.47 18.71
C TRP A 107 2.20 -0.31 19.49
N SER A 108 3.49 -0.04 19.28
CA SER A 108 4.15 1.17 19.80
C SER A 108 3.95 2.40 18.91
N ARG A 109 3.43 2.22 17.69
CA ARG A 109 3.21 3.32 16.74
C ARG A 109 1.94 4.09 17.10
N THR A 110 1.94 5.39 16.85
CA THR A 110 0.74 6.21 17.02
C THR A 110 -0.27 5.87 15.93
N ILE A 111 -1.47 5.46 16.33
CA ILE A 111 -2.59 5.27 15.42
C ILE A 111 -3.12 6.65 15.01
N VAL A 112 -3.07 6.95 13.72
CA VAL A 112 -3.57 8.20 13.15
C VAL A 112 -5.00 8.04 12.66
N LYS A 113 -5.30 6.91 12.01
CA LYS A 113 -6.63 6.64 11.43
C LYS A 113 -6.90 5.14 11.35
N LYS A 114 -8.18 4.76 11.35
CA LYS A 114 -8.64 3.42 10.98
C LYS A 114 -9.50 3.52 9.72
N ILE A 115 -9.20 2.70 8.71
CA ILE A 115 -9.99 2.60 7.48
C ILE A 115 -10.21 1.11 7.21
N GLY A 116 -11.48 0.70 7.19
CA GLY A 116 -11.83 -0.73 7.13
C GLY A 116 -11.21 -1.51 8.29
N LYS A 117 -10.48 -2.57 7.95
CA LYS A 117 -9.77 -3.44 8.91
C LYS A 117 -8.39 -2.92 9.31
N HIS A 118 -7.87 -1.89 8.66
CA HIS A 118 -6.51 -1.41 8.91
C HIS A 118 -6.46 -0.19 9.83
N ASN A 119 -5.58 -0.25 10.82
CA ASN A 119 -5.04 0.93 11.50
C ASN A 119 -3.87 1.47 10.67
N PHE A 120 -3.74 2.79 10.58
CA PHE A 120 -2.67 3.50 9.89
C PHE A 120 -1.90 4.37 10.88
N GLY A 121 -0.57 4.42 10.75
CA GLY A 121 0.30 5.14 11.69
C GLY A 121 1.67 5.55 11.13
N LYS A 122 2.46 6.21 12.00
CA LYS A 122 3.81 6.75 11.72
C LYS A 122 4.86 6.26 12.73
#